data_AF-A0A9Q0ULR0-F1
#
_entry.id   AF-A0A9Q0ULR0-F1
#
_cell.length_a   1.000
_cell.length_b   1.000
_cell.length_c   1.000
_cell.angle_alpha   90.00
_cell.angle_beta   90.00
_cell.angle_gamma   90.00
#
_symmetry.space_group_name_H-M   'P 1'
#
loop_
_entity.id
_entity.type
_entity.pdbx_description
1 polymer ?
#
loop_
_entity_poly.entity_id
_entity_poly.type
_entity_poly.pdbx_seq_one_letter_code
_entity_poly.pdbx_strand_id
1 'polypeptide(L)'
;MDCPSDHGQMIKEPLLSNPKGGIKVLPFILANEAFECLANYGLFPNLILYLTREYRIDAAKGALILFLLSSATNFTPILGAFLADSYVGRYRMIGFGCMASLLGMVLLWLTTFPEARPPPLCPI
;
A
#
# COMPACT_ATOMS: atom_id res chain seq x y z
N MET A 1 -1.00 48.01 -0.81
CA MET A 1 0.42 47.66 -0.80
C MET A 1 0.73 47.06 0.58
N ASP A 2 1.16 45.83 0.82
CA ASP A 2 1.24 44.55 0.09
C ASP A 2 1.25 43.44 1.17
N CYS A 3 0.86 42.21 0.78
CA CYS A 3 0.39 41.08 1.60
C CYS A 3 1.31 40.58 2.74
N PRO A 4 0.70 39.95 3.77
CA PRO A 4 1.21 38.65 4.21
C PRO A 4 0.11 37.66 4.63
N SER A 5 0.00 36.50 3.99
CA SER A 5 -0.74 35.34 4.51
C SER A 5 -0.33 34.08 3.74
N ASP A 6 0.78 33.48 4.17
CA ASP A 6 1.23 32.13 3.81
C ASP A 6 0.15 31.12 4.25
N HIS A 7 -0.69 30.72 3.30
CA HIS A 7 -1.90 29.95 3.55
C HIS A 7 -1.61 28.45 3.49
N GLY A 8 -1.52 27.83 4.68
CA GLY A 8 -1.81 26.42 4.90
C GLY A 8 -0.73 25.44 4.41
N GLN A 9 -0.15 24.57 5.22
CA GLN A 9 -0.78 23.82 6.30
C GLN A 9 0.34 23.28 7.19
N MET A 10 0.37 23.73 8.44
CA MET A 10 1.20 23.16 9.50
C MET A 10 0.88 21.67 9.66
N ILE A 11 1.69 20.79 9.08
CA ILE A 11 1.92 19.45 9.65
C ILE A 11 3.03 19.61 10.69
N LYS A 12 2.77 20.36 11.76
CA LYS A 12 3.68 20.49 12.91
C LYS A 12 2.87 20.59 14.19
N GLU A 13 2.28 19.48 14.59
CA GLU A 13 1.81 19.25 15.96
C GLU A 13 2.58 18.04 16.57
N PRO A 14 2.33 17.64 17.82
CA PRO A 14 3.05 17.92 19.06
C PRO A 14 4.22 16.94 19.34
N LEU A 15 4.72 16.23 18.32
CA LEU A 15 5.65 15.08 18.45
C LEU A 15 7.02 15.45 19.04
N LEU A 16 7.34 16.74 19.12
CA LEU A 16 8.62 17.28 19.57
C LEU A 16 8.67 17.64 21.07
N SER A 17 7.57 17.47 21.81
CA SER A 17 7.51 17.84 23.24
C SER A 17 8.22 16.86 24.18
N ASN A 18 8.61 15.68 23.72
CA ASN A 18 9.36 14.72 24.53
C ASN A 18 10.64 14.26 23.80
N PRO A 19 11.82 14.79 24.15
CA PRO A 19 13.06 14.59 23.39
C PRO A 19 13.53 13.12 23.37
N LYS A 20 12.93 12.23 24.16
CA LYS A 20 13.31 10.81 24.24
C LYS A 20 12.37 9.87 23.47
N GLY A 21 11.16 10.31 23.14
CA GLY A 21 10.15 9.48 22.48
C GLY A 21 10.31 9.45 20.95
N GLY A 22 10.38 10.62 20.32
CA GLY A 22 10.34 10.76 18.85
C GLY A 22 11.47 10.05 18.10
N ILE A 23 12.70 10.09 18.64
CA ILE A 23 13.89 9.47 18.01
C ILE A 23 13.82 7.95 17.91
N LYS A 24 13.10 7.27 18.81
CA LYS A 24 12.95 5.80 18.74
C LYS A 24 11.86 5.37 17.76
N VAL A 25 10.84 6.19 17.55
CA VAL A 25 9.74 5.89 16.61
C VAL A 25 10.09 6.28 15.18
N LEU A 26 10.94 7.30 15.01
CA LEU A 26 11.39 7.82 13.72
C LEU A 26 11.89 6.73 12.73
N PRO A 27 12.79 5.79 13.12
CA PRO A 27 13.24 4.76 12.19
C PRO A 27 12.13 3.78 11.79
N PHE A 28 11.14 3.54 12.65
CA PHE A 28 10.00 2.67 12.30
C PHE A 28 9.09 3.34 11.26
N ILE A 29 8.85 4.64 11.39
CA ILE A 29 8.06 5.41 10.41
C ILE A 29 8.79 5.45 9.07
N LEU A 30 10.10 5.74 9.08
CA LEU A 30 10.94 5.73 7.88
C LEU A 30 11.02 4.37 7.21
N ALA A 31 11.13 3.28 7.99
CA ALA A 31 11.14 1.94 7.45
C ALA A 31 9.79 1.57 6.81
N ASN A 32 8.67 2.00 7.41
CA ASN A 32 7.35 1.81 6.83
C ASN A 32 7.18 2.59 5.52
N GLU A 33 7.56 3.87 5.51
CA GLU A 33 7.54 4.72 4.32
C GLU A 33 8.40 4.11 3.20
N ALA A 34 9.63 3.68 3.53
CA ALA A 34 10.54 3.07 2.57
C ALA A 34 9.98 1.74 2.04
N PHE A 35 9.35 0.93 2.89
CA PHE A 35 8.74 -0.33 2.47
C PHE A 35 7.55 -0.09 1.52
N GLU A 36 6.70 0.89 1.82
CA GLU A 36 5.61 1.29 0.93
C GLU A 36 6.14 1.76 -0.43
N CYS A 37 7.19 2.58 -0.42
CA CYS A 37 7.86 3.04 -1.64
C CYS A 37 8.40 1.86 -2.45
N LEU A 38 9.15 0.95 -1.81
CA LEU A 38 9.73 -0.24 -2.45
C LEU A 38 8.65 -1.16 -3.03
N ALA A 39 7.56 -1.37 -2.30
CA ALA A 39 6.45 -2.18 -2.76
C ALA A 39 5.81 -1.58 -4.02
N ASN A 40 5.55 -0.27 -4.04
CA ASN A 40 5.03 0.42 -5.23
C ASN A 40 6.02 0.35 -6.41
N TYR A 41 7.31 0.62 -6.17
CA TYR A 41 8.32 0.60 -7.24
C TYR A 41 8.51 -0.79 -7.85
N GLY A 42 8.37 -1.87 -7.08
CA GLY A 42 8.44 -3.24 -7.60
C GLY A 42 7.14 -3.70 -8.27
N LEU A 43 6.00 -3.33 -7.69
CA LEU A 43 4.69 -3.85 -8.09
C LEU A 43 4.20 -3.27 -9.42
N PHE A 44 4.27 -1.95 -9.60
CA PHE A 44 3.76 -1.26 -10.80
C PHE A 44 4.40 -1.76 -12.11
N PRO A 45 5.74 -1.80 -12.25
CA PRO A 45 6.38 -2.28 -13.49
C PRO A 45 6.20 -3.79 -13.71
N ASN A 46 6.16 -4.59 -12.64
CA ASN A 46 5.94 -6.03 -12.75
C ASN A 46 4.50 -6.31 -13.24
N LEU A 47 3.52 -5.59 -12.69
CA LEU A 47 2.12 -5.75 -13.03
C LEU A 47 1.83 -5.34 -14.48
N ILE A 48 2.36 -4.21 -14.96
CA ILE A 48 2.17 -3.78 -16.36
C ILE A 48 2.86 -4.74 -17.34
N LEU A 49 4.04 -5.25 -16.98
CA LEU A 49 4.76 -6.23 -17.80
C LEU A 49 3.96 -7.54 -17.90
N TYR A 50 3.44 -8.04 -16.77
CA TYR A 50 2.60 -9.24 -16.73
C TYR A 50 1.33 -9.09 -17.57
N LEU A 51 0.61 -7.97 -17.42
CA LEU A 51 -0.61 -7.68 -18.18
C LEU A 51 -0.36 -7.56 -19.69
N THR A 52 0.78 -6.99 -20.08
CA THR A 52 1.13 -6.76 -21.50
C THR A 52 1.73 -8.00 -22.16
N ARG A 53 2.58 -8.76 -21.46
CA ARG A 53 3.33 -9.91 -22.01
C ARG A 53 2.56 -11.22 -21.92
N GLU A 54 2.10 -11.58 -20.73
CA GLU A 54 1.44 -12.87 -20.49
C GLU A 54 -0.03 -12.82 -20.90
N TYR A 55 -0.70 -11.73 -20.52
CA TYR A 55 -2.15 -11.62 -20.68
C TYR A 55 -2.57 -10.93 -22.00
N ARG A 56 -1.58 -10.46 -22.79
CA ARG A 56 -1.73 -9.74 -24.08
C ARG A 56 -2.87 -8.71 -24.09
N ILE A 57 -3.10 -8.04 -22.97
CA ILE A 57 -4.15 -7.03 -22.85
C ILE A 57 -3.61 -5.72 -23.43
N ASP A 58 -4.48 -4.97 -24.08
CA ASP A 58 -4.17 -3.64 -24.57
C ASP A 58 -3.62 -2.74 -23.44
N ALA A 59 -2.56 -1.99 -23.74
CA ALA A 59 -1.89 -1.12 -22.78
C ALA A 59 -2.85 -0.11 -22.12
N ALA A 60 -3.91 0.31 -22.83
CA ALA A 60 -4.95 1.17 -22.27
C ALA A 60 -5.71 0.51 -21.11
N LYS A 61 -6.01 -0.79 -21.19
CA LYS A 61 -6.65 -1.54 -20.11
C LYS A 61 -5.68 -1.84 -18.96
N GLY A 62 -4.41 -2.08 -19.27
CA GLY A 62 -3.35 -2.23 -18.25
C GLY A 62 -3.20 -0.96 -17.41
N ALA A 63 -3.22 0.21 -18.05
CA ALA A 63 -3.19 1.49 -17.35
C ALA A 63 -4.42 1.69 -16.44
N LEU A 64 -5.62 1.30 -16.87
CA LEU A 64 -6.83 1.35 -16.04
C LEU A 64 -6.65 0.56 -14.73
N ILE A 65 -6.05 -0.64 -14.81
CA ILE A 65 -5.78 -1.47 -13.64
C ILE A 65 -4.78 -0.79 -12.70
N LEU A 66 -3.71 -0.18 -13.24
CA LEU A 66 -2.77 0.60 -12.44
C LEU A 66 -3.43 1.82 -11.76
N PHE A 67 -4.33 2.51 -12.46
CA PHE A 67 -5.09 3.62 -11.89
C PHE A 67 -6.01 3.16 -10.75
N LEU A 68 -6.67 2.01 -10.91
CA LEU A 68 -7.49 1.40 -9.84
C LEU A 68 -6.62 1.01 -8.64
N LEU A 69 -5.43 0.46 -8.88
CA LEU A 69 -4.49 0.09 -7.84
C LEU A 69 -4.00 1.32 -7.07
N SER A 70 -3.56 2.36 -7.77
CA SER A 70 -3.17 3.64 -7.17
C SER A 70 -4.31 4.27 -6.38
N SER A 71 -5.54 4.21 -6.92
CA SER A 71 -6.74 4.67 -6.23
C SER A 71 -6.97 3.89 -4.93
N ALA A 72 -6.87 2.56 -4.96
CA ALA A 72 -7.03 1.71 -3.78
C ALA A 72 -6.00 2.01 -2.69
N THR A 73 -4.73 2.26 -3.06
CA THR A 73 -3.68 2.65 -2.11
C THR A 73 -4.03 3.97 -1.41
N ASN A 74 -4.57 4.96 -2.13
CA ASN A 74 -5.01 6.22 -1.54
C ASN A 74 -6.26 6.08 -0.65
N PHE A 75 -7.16 5.13 -0.93
CA PHE A 75 -8.33 4.86 -0.08
C PHE A 75 -7.98 4.05 1.18
N THR A 76 -6.91 3.27 1.15
CA THR A 76 -6.46 2.42 2.26
C THR A 76 -6.28 3.17 3.59
N PRO A 77 -5.60 4.34 3.66
CA PRO A 77 -5.47 5.09 4.91
C PRO A 77 -6.81 5.64 5.42
N ILE A 78 -7.74 6.00 4.54
CA ILE A 78 -9.09 6.45 4.95
C ILE A 78 -9.87 5.30 5.58
N LEU A 79 -9.84 4.12 4.95
CA LEU A 79 -10.42 2.91 5.53
C LEU A 79 -9.74 2.54 6.84
N GLY A 80 -8.41 2.64 6.91
CA GLY A 80 -7.63 2.39 8.12
C GLY A 80 -7.97 3.36 9.27
N ALA A 81 -8.13 4.65 8.97
CA ALA A 81 -8.53 5.67 9.92
C ALA A 81 -9.97 5.47 10.39
N PHE A 82 -10.91 5.20 9.47
CA PHE A 82 -12.29 4.89 9.82
C PHE A 82 -12.42 3.62 10.67
N LEU A 83 -11.63 2.60 10.34
CA LEU A 83 -11.47 1.40 11.16
C LEU A 83 -10.92 1.76 12.54
N ALA A 84 -9.95 2.66 12.66
CA ALA A 84 -9.38 3.12 13.92
C ALA A 84 -10.30 4.06 14.74
N ASP A 85 -11.21 4.78 14.10
CA ASP A 85 -12.16 5.70 14.75
C ASP A 85 -13.45 5.00 15.18
N SER A 86 -13.88 3.95 14.47
CA SER A 86 -14.96 3.05 14.91
C SER A 86 -14.59 2.22 16.16
N TYR A 87 -13.43 2.47 16.76
CA TYR A 87 -12.80 1.69 17.83
C TYR A 87 -12.97 2.27 19.22
N VAL A 88 -14.22 2.30 19.66
CA VAL A 88 -14.50 2.34 21.10
C VAL A 88 -14.28 0.93 21.72
N GLY A 89 -13.18 0.23 21.37
CA GLY A 89 -12.80 -1.07 21.99
C GLY A 89 -11.73 -1.89 21.25
N ARG A 90 -10.64 -2.24 21.94
CA ARG A 90 -9.41 -2.97 21.51
C ARG A 90 -9.57 -4.20 20.60
N TYR A 91 -10.71 -4.88 20.62
CA TYR A 91 -10.85 -6.22 20.02
C TYR A 91 -10.88 -6.24 18.49
N ARG A 92 -11.29 -5.14 17.85
CA ARG A 92 -11.46 -5.12 16.39
C ARG A 92 -10.13 -5.01 15.63
N MET A 93 -9.00 -4.60 16.26
CA MET A 93 -7.66 -4.44 15.59
C MET A 93 -7.05 -5.76 15.35
N ILE A 94 -7.17 -6.58 16.37
CA ILE A 94 -6.74 -7.95 16.33
C ILE A 94 -7.56 -8.66 15.25
N GLY A 95 -8.88 -8.42 15.17
CA GLY A 95 -9.74 -8.94 14.09
C GLY A 95 -9.30 -8.53 12.69
N PHE A 96 -9.07 -7.23 12.44
CA PHE A 96 -8.64 -6.75 11.12
C PHE A 96 -7.22 -7.22 10.78
N GLY A 97 -6.29 -7.19 11.73
CA GLY A 97 -4.93 -7.70 11.57
C GLY A 97 -4.92 -9.20 11.27
N CYS A 98 -5.80 -9.97 11.91
CA CYS A 98 -6.03 -11.38 11.58
C CYS A 98 -6.60 -11.52 10.16
N MET A 99 -7.59 -10.72 9.76
CA MET A 99 -8.13 -10.73 8.40
C MET A 99 -7.07 -10.40 7.35
N ALA A 100 -6.26 -9.36 7.56
CA ALA A 100 -5.18 -8.98 6.65
C ALA A 100 -4.09 -10.05 6.58
N SER A 101 -3.72 -10.65 7.72
CA SER A 101 -2.76 -11.77 7.77
C SER A 101 -3.29 -13.00 7.06
N LEU A 102 -4.58 -13.34 7.25
CA LEU A 102 -5.24 -14.42 6.53
C LEU A 102 -5.28 -14.14 5.02
N LEU A 103 -5.62 -12.92 4.62
CA LEU A 103 -5.64 -12.54 3.21
C LEU A 103 -4.25 -12.66 2.58
N GLY A 104 -3.21 -12.16 3.26
CA GLY A 104 -1.82 -12.27 2.82
C GLY A 104 -1.35 -13.72 2.73
N MET A 105 -1.71 -14.55 3.71
CA MET A 105 -1.39 -15.97 3.73
C MET A 105 -2.11 -16.72 2.60
N VAL A 106 -3.39 -16.41 2.34
CA VAL A 106 -4.17 -16.97 1.22
C VAL A 106 -3.59 -16.54 -0.13
N LEU A 107 -3.18 -15.29 -0.30
CA LEU A 107 -2.53 -14.83 -1.53
C LEU A 107 -1.20 -15.55 -1.77
N LEU A 108 -0.37 -15.68 -0.74
CA LEU A 108 0.88 -16.45 -0.82
C LEU A 108 0.60 -17.92 -1.14
N TRP A 109 -0.41 -18.51 -0.50
CA TRP A 109 -0.80 -19.89 -0.77
C TRP A 109 -1.31 -20.05 -2.21
N LEU A 110 -2.10 -19.10 -2.72
CA LEU A 110 -2.54 -19.05 -4.12
C LEU A 110 -1.37 -18.97 -5.10
N THR A 111 -0.30 -18.23 -4.78
CA THR A 111 0.93 -18.20 -5.61
C THR A 111 1.72 -19.50 -5.59
N THR A 112 1.54 -20.35 -4.57
CA THR A 112 2.16 -21.68 -4.52
C THR A 112 1.41 -22.74 -5.32
N PHE A 113 0.20 -22.45 -5.82
CA PHE A 113 -0.44 -23.36 -6.76
C PHE A 113 0.26 -23.28 -8.12
N PRO A 114 0.78 -24.40 -8.63
CA PRO A 114 1.53 -24.44 -9.88
C PRO A 114 0.68 -24.14 -11.13
N GLU A 115 -0.64 -23.97 -10.98
CA GLU A 115 -1.60 -23.76 -12.06
C GLU A 115 -1.72 -22.30 -12.53
N ALA A 116 -1.06 -21.35 -11.85
CA ALA A 116 -0.92 -19.96 -12.30
C ALA A 116 0.41 -19.71 -13.04
N ARG A 117 1.25 -20.74 -13.22
CA ARG A 117 2.32 -20.68 -14.20
C ARG A 117 1.68 -20.95 -15.57
N PRO A 118 1.74 -20.01 -16.53
CA PRO A 118 1.52 -20.40 -17.91
C PRO A 118 2.49 -21.56 -18.21
N PRO A 119 2.01 -22.66 -18.82
CA PRO A 119 2.87 -23.79 -19.13
C PRO A 119 4.09 -23.28 -19.90
N PRO A 120 5.31 -23.82 -19.65
CA PRO A 120 6.44 -23.52 -20.49
C PRO A 120 6.04 -23.81 -21.94
N LEU A 121 5.99 -22.76 -22.76
CA LEU A 121 5.80 -22.88 -24.19
C LEU A 121 6.83 -23.89 -24.71
N CYS A 122 6.34 -24.92 -25.38
CA CYS A 122 7.16 -25.87 -26.10
C CYS A 122 8.17 -25.15 -27.02
N PRO A 123 9.43 -25.60 -27.09
CA PRO A 123 10.33 -25.15 -28.13
C PRO A 123 9.88 -25.80 -29.45
N ILE A 124 9.72 -24.98 -30.48
CA ILE A 124 9.73 -25.38 -31.89
C ILE A 124 10.98 -24.79 -32.53
#